data_AF-A0A3C1F9M1-F1
#
_entry.id   AF-A0A3C1F9M1-F1
#
_cell.length_a   1.000
_cell.length_b   1.000
_cell.length_c   1.000
_cell.angle_alpha   90.00
_cell.angle_beta   90.00
_cell.angle_gamma   90.00
#
_symmetry.space_group_name_H-M   'P 1'
#
loop_
_entity.id
_entity.type
_entity.pdbx_description
1 polymer ?
#
loop_
_entity_poly.entity_id
_entity_poly.type
_entity_poly.pdbx_seq_one_letter_code
_entity_poly.pdbx_strand_id
1 'polypeptide(L)'
;MTLEESLKSLNPQQLEAVNYDAGPCLIVAGAGTGKTKTLTTKIAKLIADGYHPARILAVTFTNKAAQEMRERVEALVPGAGKKVWIHTFHSFGVRILRQNAQALGLSRDFAIYDDSDQKKVVSLILEQMGIKDPKKEISQIVSLISRAKDDMVSPETMMQSATASGLDFKIRAAEVYRRYEQKLKEAGALDFGDLLVKTVVLLRDHEDIRNYYQEFFEYILVDEYQDTN
;
A
#
# COMPACT_ATOMS: atom_id res chain seq x y z
N MET A 1 -6.85 -5.76 -29.41
CA MET A 1 -8.21 -5.24 -29.18
C MET A 1 -8.08 -3.74 -29.00
N THR A 2 -8.74 -2.95 -29.84
CA THR A 2 -8.72 -1.48 -29.73
C THR A 2 -9.63 -0.99 -28.59
N LEU A 3 -9.52 0.29 -28.21
CA LEU A 3 -10.45 0.89 -27.23
C LEU A 3 -11.91 0.79 -27.70
N GLU A 4 -12.19 1.06 -28.98
CA GLU A 4 -13.55 0.95 -29.53
C GLU A 4 -14.11 -0.48 -29.44
N GLU A 5 -13.28 -1.49 -29.75
CA GLU A 5 -13.66 -2.90 -29.60
C GLU A 5 -13.91 -3.25 -28.14
N SER A 6 -13.08 -2.72 -27.21
CA SER A 6 -13.26 -2.92 -25.78
C SER A 6 -14.62 -2.39 -25.32
N LEU A 7 -14.93 -1.13 -25.66
CA LEU A 7 -16.20 -0.47 -25.30
C LEU A 7 -17.42 -1.22 -25.84
N LYS A 8 -17.38 -1.68 -27.10
CA LYS A 8 -18.47 -2.47 -27.70
C LYS A 8 -18.68 -3.82 -27.03
N SER A 9 -17.66 -4.36 -26.39
CA SER A 9 -17.69 -5.66 -25.72
C SER A 9 -18.11 -5.61 -24.24
N LEU A 10 -18.44 -4.43 -23.72
CA LEU A 10 -18.93 -4.24 -22.35
C LEU A 10 -20.44 -4.49 -22.29
N ASN A 11 -20.91 -5.08 -21.19
CA ASN A 11 -22.34 -5.11 -20.89
C ASN A 11 -22.81 -3.70 -20.45
N PRO A 12 -24.14 -3.46 -20.36
CA PRO A 12 -24.67 -2.14 -20.00
C PRO A 12 -24.12 -1.58 -18.68
N GLN A 13 -24.02 -2.41 -17.63
CA GLN A 13 -23.52 -1.97 -16.32
C GLN A 13 -22.03 -1.64 -16.33
N GLN A 14 -21.22 -2.41 -17.07
CA GLN A 14 -19.80 -2.14 -17.25
C GLN A 14 -19.59 -0.86 -18.05
N LEU A 15 -20.40 -0.63 -19.09
CA LEU A 15 -20.35 0.58 -19.90
C LEU A 15 -20.75 1.82 -19.09
N GLU A 16 -21.78 1.70 -18.25
CA GLU A 16 -22.17 2.74 -17.30
C GLU A 16 -21.01 3.08 -16.35
N ALA A 17 -20.38 2.07 -15.74
CA ALA A 17 -19.23 2.26 -14.86
C ALA A 17 -18.02 2.89 -15.58
N VAL A 18 -17.77 2.54 -16.85
CA VAL A 18 -16.69 3.13 -17.66
C VAL A 18 -16.98 4.60 -18.02
N ASN A 19 -18.23 4.95 -18.24
CA ASN A 19 -18.61 6.32 -18.61
C ASN A 19 -18.87 7.24 -17.40
N TYR A 20 -19.04 6.70 -16.20
CA TYR A 20 -19.28 7.48 -15.00
C TYR A 20 -18.08 8.37 -14.65
N ASP A 21 -18.28 9.69 -14.53
CA ASP A 21 -17.22 10.68 -14.21
C ASP A 21 -17.73 11.82 -13.30
N ALA A 22 -18.69 11.52 -12.42
CA ALA A 22 -19.39 12.53 -11.60
C ALA A 22 -18.91 12.59 -10.13
N GLY A 23 -17.85 11.87 -9.77
CA GLY A 23 -17.31 11.84 -8.40
C GLY A 23 -17.04 10.41 -7.88
N PRO A 24 -17.22 10.17 -6.56
CA PRO A 24 -16.99 8.85 -5.96
C PRO A 24 -17.92 7.77 -6.54
N CYS A 25 -17.35 6.63 -6.93
CA CYS A 25 -18.07 5.49 -7.48
C CYS A 25 -17.62 4.19 -6.83
N LEU A 26 -18.57 3.36 -6.39
CA LEU A 26 -18.31 2.01 -5.89
C LEU A 26 -18.89 0.97 -6.85
N ILE A 27 -18.04 0.11 -7.40
CA ILE A 27 -18.45 -1.00 -8.26
C ILE A 27 -18.42 -2.30 -7.45
N VAL A 28 -19.60 -2.79 -7.07
CA VAL A 28 -19.74 -4.09 -6.39
C VAL A 28 -20.01 -5.17 -7.43
N ALA A 29 -19.07 -6.09 -7.60
CA ALA A 29 -19.26 -7.20 -8.53
C ALA A 29 -18.59 -8.50 -8.05
N GLY A 30 -19.25 -9.63 -8.33
CA GLY A 30 -18.76 -10.96 -7.99
C GLY A 30 -17.52 -11.38 -8.77
N ALA A 31 -16.93 -12.52 -8.41
CA ALA A 31 -15.81 -13.10 -9.14
C ALA A 31 -16.17 -13.37 -10.61
N GLY A 32 -15.23 -13.13 -11.53
CA GLY A 32 -15.43 -13.41 -12.96
C GLY A 32 -16.35 -12.44 -13.73
N THR A 33 -16.87 -11.40 -13.07
CA THR A 33 -17.80 -10.41 -13.69
C THR A 33 -17.12 -9.34 -14.55
N GLY A 34 -15.80 -9.43 -14.74
CA GLY A 34 -15.04 -8.52 -15.58
C GLY A 34 -14.60 -7.21 -14.91
N LYS A 35 -14.56 -7.13 -13.56
CA LYS A 35 -14.08 -5.95 -12.81
C LYS A 35 -12.81 -5.33 -13.38
N THR A 36 -11.76 -6.15 -13.53
CA THR A 36 -10.48 -5.68 -14.08
C THR A 36 -10.61 -5.16 -15.51
N LYS A 37 -11.46 -5.79 -16.36
CA LYS A 37 -11.72 -5.32 -17.73
C LYS A 37 -12.41 -3.94 -17.71
N THR A 38 -13.38 -3.76 -16.81
CA THR A 38 -14.05 -2.47 -16.60
C THR A 38 -13.06 -1.40 -16.18
N LEU A 39 -12.21 -1.66 -15.18
CA LEU A 39 -11.21 -0.69 -14.70
C LEU A 39 -10.16 -0.35 -15.75
N THR A 40 -9.61 -1.35 -16.47
CA THR A 40 -8.63 -1.07 -17.54
C THR A 40 -9.25 -0.28 -18.69
N THR A 41 -10.51 -0.57 -19.04
CA THR A 41 -11.22 0.18 -20.09
C THR A 41 -11.57 1.59 -19.61
N LYS A 42 -11.91 1.78 -18.33
CA LYS A 42 -12.12 3.11 -17.73
C LYS A 42 -10.86 3.96 -17.82
N ILE A 43 -9.68 3.42 -17.48
CA ILE A 43 -8.41 4.13 -17.58
C ILE A 43 -8.15 4.57 -19.04
N ALA A 44 -8.32 3.65 -20.00
CA ALA A 44 -8.15 3.98 -21.40
C ALA A 44 -9.16 5.02 -21.90
N LYS A 45 -10.42 4.96 -21.42
CA LYS A 45 -11.47 5.93 -21.73
C LYS A 45 -11.15 7.31 -21.17
N LEU A 46 -10.69 7.42 -19.92
CA LEU A 46 -10.26 8.69 -19.33
C LEU A 46 -9.16 9.35 -20.17
N ILE A 47 -8.17 8.57 -20.63
CA ILE A 47 -7.11 9.10 -21.50
C ILE A 47 -7.68 9.58 -22.83
N ALA A 48 -8.63 8.84 -23.41
CA ALA A 48 -9.30 9.25 -24.65
C ALA A 48 -10.17 10.51 -24.46
N ASP A 49 -10.70 10.73 -23.26
CA ASP A 49 -11.49 11.91 -22.88
C ASP A 49 -10.60 13.14 -22.56
N GLY A 50 -9.28 12.99 -22.62
CA GLY A 50 -8.32 14.11 -22.49
C GLY A 50 -7.58 14.17 -21.16
N TYR A 51 -7.85 13.26 -20.22
CA TYR A 51 -7.07 13.20 -18.97
C TYR A 51 -5.61 12.86 -19.26
N HIS A 52 -4.69 13.60 -18.63
CA HIS A 52 -3.27 13.32 -18.82
C HIS A 52 -2.90 11.99 -18.11
N PRO A 53 -2.31 10.99 -18.80
CA PRO A 53 -2.10 9.66 -18.23
C PRO A 53 -1.35 9.63 -16.89
N ALA A 54 -0.38 10.52 -16.70
CA ALA A 54 0.40 10.60 -15.46
C ALA A 54 -0.40 11.12 -14.25
N ARG A 55 -1.59 11.68 -14.47
CA ARG A 55 -2.50 12.18 -13.42
C ARG A 55 -3.56 11.15 -13.02
N ILE A 56 -3.48 9.94 -13.59
CA ILE A 56 -4.33 8.81 -13.25
C ILE A 56 -3.54 7.83 -12.38
N LEU A 57 -4.07 7.54 -11.19
CA LEU A 57 -3.55 6.54 -10.27
C LEU A 57 -4.48 5.33 -10.26
N ALA A 58 -3.94 4.13 -10.45
CA ALA A 58 -4.62 2.88 -10.20
C ALA A 58 -3.84 2.06 -9.17
N VAL A 59 -4.52 1.63 -8.11
CA VAL A 59 -3.95 0.85 -7.01
C VAL A 59 -4.63 -0.51 -6.93
N THR A 60 -3.85 -1.56 -6.64
CA THR A 60 -4.35 -2.93 -6.41
C THR A 60 -3.55 -3.59 -5.29
N PHE A 61 -3.90 -4.82 -4.91
CA PHE A 61 -3.26 -5.51 -3.79
C PHE A 61 -1.97 -6.25 -4.18
N THR A 62 -1.93 -6.88 -5.37
CA THR A 62 -0.80 -7.74 -5.76
C THR A 62 0.02 -7.17 -6.91
N ASN A 63 1.33 -7.47 -6.91
CA ASN A 63 2.23 -7.09 -8.01
C ASN A 63 1.78 -7.70 -9.34
N LYS A 64 1.22 -8.92 -9.31
CA LYS A 64 0.69 -9.60 -10.48
C LYS A 64 -0.50 -8.83 -11.06
N ALA A 65 -1.48 -8.46 -10.23
CA ALA A 65 -2.62 -7.66 -10.67
C ALA A 65 -2.18 -6.30 -11.24
N ALA A 66 -1.22 -5.63 -10.59
CA ALA A 66 -0.69 -4.36 -11.07
C ALA A 66 -0.02 -4.50 -12.44
N GLN A 67 0.74 -5.58 -12.64
CA GLN A 67 1.40 -5.87 -13.91
C GLN A 67 0.40 -6.22 -15.02
N GLU A 68 -0.57 -7.09 -14.73
CA GLU A 68 -1.63 -7.44 -15.70
C GLU A 68 -2.47 -6.21 -16.08
N MET A 69 -2.82 -5.35 -15.12
CA MET A 69 -3.54 -4.11 -15.39
C MET A 69 -2.71 -3.18 -16.27
N ARG A 70 -1.40 -3.03 -16.00
CA ARG A 70 -0.48 -2.23 -16.82
C ARG A 70 -0.41 -2.73 -18.27
N GLU A 71 -0.25 -4.03 -18.46
CA GLU A 71 -0.20 -4.64 -19.80
C GLU A 71 -1.49 -4.41 -20.58
N ARG A 72 -2.65 -4.55 -19.91
CA ARG A 72 -3.96 -4.31 -20.53
C ARG A 72 -4.18 -2.85 -20.90
N VAL A 73 -3.83 -1.91 -20.02
CA VAL A 73 -3.96 -0.47 -20.31
C VAL A 73 -3.03 -0.08 -21.46
N GLU A 74 -1.77 -0.51 -21.45
CA GLU A 74 -0.84 -0.25 -22.56
C GLU A 74 -1.31 -0.87 -23.88
N ALA A 75 -1.96 -2.04 -23.85
CA ALA A 75 -2.53 -2.64 -25.06
C ALA A 75 -3.72 -1.83 -25.62
N LEU A 76 -4.51 -1.19 -24.75
CA LEU A 76 -5.66 -0.36 -25.15
C LEU A 76 -5.23 1.03 -25.66
N VAL A 77 -4.20 1.62 -25.05
CA VAL A 77 -3.67 2.96 -25.37
C VAL A 77 -2.13 2.96 -25.43
N PRO A 78 -1.53 2.41 -26.50
CA PRO A 78 -0.08 2.24 -26.61
C PRO A 78 0.71 3.55 -26.42
N GLY A 79 1.78 3.49 -25.64
CA GLY A 79 2.64 4.63 -25.28
C GLY A 79 2.08 5.52 -24.18
N ALA A 80 0.78 5.79 -24.18
CA ALA A 80 0.11 6.54 -23.12
C ALA A 80 -0.09 5.69 -21.85
N GLY A 81 -0.42 4.40 -22.01
CA GLY A 81 -0.68 3.49 -20.89
C GLY A 81 0.52 3.31 -19.95
N LYS A 82 1.74 3.27 -20.49
CA LYS A 82 3.00 3.26 -19.73
C LYS A 82 3.17 4.44 -18.76
N LYS A 83 2.50 5.56 -19.02
CA LYS A 83 2.61 6.78 -18.19
C LYS A 83 1.63 6.77 -17.00
N VAL A 84 0.66 5.85 -16.98
CA VAL A 84 -0.30 5.72 -15.88
C VAL A 84 0.40 5.18 -14.64
N TRP A 85 0.10 5.75 -13.48
CA TRP A 85 0.63 5.26 -12.21
C TRP A 85 -0.19 4.05 -11.78
N ILE A 86 0.29 2.85 -12.11
CA ILE A 86 -0.35 1.58 -11.73
C ILE A 86 0.54 0.90 -10.69
N HIS A 87 0.07 0.77 -9.46
CA HIS A 87 0.90 0.32 -8.34
C HIS A 87 0.12 -0.63 -7.40
N THR A 88 0.86 -1.33 -6.55
CA THR A 88 0.32 -1.80 -5.28
C THR A 88 0.35 -0.69 -4.24
N PHE A 89 -0.44 -0.78 -3.16
CA PHE A 89 -0.35 0.18 -2.06
C PHE A 89 1.09 0.37 -1.54
N HIS A 90 1.81 -0.73 -1.34
CA HIS A 90 3.20 -0.71 -0.89
C HIS A 90 4.15 -0.06 -1.91
N SER A 91 4.07 -0.43 -3.20
CA SER A 91 4.95 0.17 -4.21
C SER A 91 4.64 1.65 -4.47
N PHE A 92 3.38 2.05 -4.31
CA PHE A 92 3.00 3.46 -4.29
C PHE A 92 3.60 4.18 -3.07
N GLY A 93 3.44 3.61 -1.86
CA GLY A 93 4.04 4.13 -0.63
C GLY A 93 5.55 4.30 -0.74
N VAL A 94 6.28 3.30 -1.25
CA VAL A 94 7.73 3.40 -1.52
C VAL A 94 8.05 4.59 -2.42
N ARG A 95 7.28 4.76 -3.51
CA ARG A 95 7.50 5.87 -4.45
C ARG A 95 7.30 7.23 -3.79
N ILE A 96 6.21 7.39 -3.03
CA ILE A 96 5.91 8.61 -2.28
C ILE A 96 7.00 8.90 -1.24
N LEU A 97 7.36 7.90 -0.43
CA LEU A 97 8.38 8.02 0.61
C LEU A 97 9.74 8.37 0.02
N ARG A 98 10.17 7.73 -1.08
CA ARG A 98 11.46 8.04 -1.72
C ARG A 98 11.50 9.43 -2.36
N GLN A 99 10.37 9.96 -2.82
CA GLN A 99 10.27 11.33 -3.34
C GLN A 99 10.34 12.37 -2.23
N ASN A 100 9.88 12.03 -1.02
CA ASN A 100 9.71 12.97 0.09
C ASN A 100 10.51 12.58 1.34
N ALA A 101 11.54 11.74 1.21
CA ALA A 101 12.21 11.10 2.35
C ALA A 101 12.75 12.11 3.37
N GLN A 102 13.24 13.26 2.90
CA GLN A 102 13.77 14.33 3.75
C GLN A 102 12.73 14.88 4.73
N ALA A 103 11.45 14.95 4.36
CA ALA A 103 10.38 15.44 5.22
C ALA A 103 10.22 14.59 6.49
N LEU A 104 10.53 13.30 6.40
CA LEU A 104 10.50 12.34 7.52
C LEU A 104 11.89 12.09 8.14
N GLY A 105 12.93 12.81 7.70
CA GLY A 105 14.31 12.53 8.11
C GLY A 105 14.82 11.15 7.68
N LEU A 106 14.25 10.59 6.60
CA LEU A 106 14.65 9.30 6.03
C LEU A 106 15.68 9.50 4.90
N SER A 107 16.54 8.50 4.69
CA SER A 107 17.33 8.39 3.47
C SER A 107 16.40 8.02 2.30
N ARG A 108 16.66 8.55 1.09
CA ARG A 108 15.95 8.12 -0.13
C ARG A 108 16.26 6.69 -0.54
N ASP A 109 17.33 6.12 0.02
CA ASP A 109 17.82 4.76 -0.23
C ASP A 109 17.60 3.84 0.96
N PHE A 110 16.54 4.07 1.76
CA PHE A 110 16.18 3.18 2.86
C PHE A 110 16.04 1.72 2.37
N ALA A 111 16.55 0.80 3.17
CA ALA A 111 16.37 -0.63 2.93
C ALA A 111 14.92 -1.04 3.24
N ILE A 112 14.40 -2.03 2.52
CA ILE A 112 13.07 -2.60 2.79
C ILE A 112 13.27 -4.00 3.33
N TYR A 113 12.89 -4.24 4.58
CA TYR A 113 13.06 -5.52 5.24
C TYR A 113 11.88 -6.45 4.93
N ASP A 114 12.21 -7.65 4.44
CA ASP A 114 11.24 -8.73 4.24
C ASP A 114 10.98 -9.51 5.55
N ASP A 115 10.07 -10.48 5.51
CA ASP A 115 9.72 -11.31 6.65
C ASP A 115 10.91 -12.02 7.30
N SER A 116 11.93 -12.38 6.53
CA SER A 116 13.13 -13.03 7.03
C SER A 116 13.98 -12.04 7.83
N ASP A 117 14.16 -10.83 7.30
CA ASP A 117 14.89 -9.77 7.97
C ASP A 117 14.19 -9.32 9.25
N GLN A 118 12.86 -9.16 9.21
CA GLN A 118 12.07 -8.85 10.41
C GLN A 118 12.28 -9.90 11.52
N LYS A 119 12.21 -11.19 11.17
CA LYS A 119 12.43 -12.28 12.13
C LYS A 119 13.85 -12.28 12.71
N LYS A 120 14.87 -11.94 11.93
CA LYS A 120 16.26 -11.81 12.42
C LYS A 120 16.38 -10.69 13.45
N VAL A 121 15.78 -9.52 13.18
CA VAL A 121 15.81 -8.38 14.11
C VAL A 121 15.09 -8.75 15.42
N VAL A 122 13.91 -9.36 15.33
CA VAL A 122 13.17 -9.82 16.51
C VAL A 122 13.94 -10.89 17.30
N SER A 123 14.60 -11.85 16.63
CA SER A 123 15.45 -12.84 17.30
C SER A 123 16.56 -12.16 18.11
N LEU A 124 17.27 -11.22 17.49
CA LEU A 124 18.35 -10.48 18.13
C LEU A 124 17.86 -9.72 19.37
N ILE A 125 16.70 -9.07 19.29
CA ILE A 125 16.11 -8.35 20.42
C ILE A 125 15.76 -9.30 21.57
N LEU A 126 15.15 -10.44 21.28
CA LEU A 126 14.78 -11.44 22.29
C LEU A 126 16.02 -12.06 22.96
N GLU A 127 17.07 -12.33 22.19
CA GLU A 127 18.36 -12.80 22.71
C GLU A 127 18.99 -11.76 23.65
N GLN A 128 18.97 -10.47 23.27
CA GLN A 128 19.44 -9.37 24.12
C GLN A 128 18.61 -9.19 25.40
N MET A 129 17.34 -9.61 25.39
CA MET A 129 16.46 -9.64 26.57
C MET A 129 16.68 -10.89 27.43
N GLY A 130 17.58 -11.79 27.04
CA GLY A 130 17.88 -13.02 27.78
C GLY A 130 16.86 -14.15 27.60
N ILE A 131 16.00 -14.06 26.58
CA ILE A 131 15.01 -15.11 26.27
C ILE A 131 15.71 -16.31 25.62
N LYS A 132 15.54 -17.49 26.21
CA LYS A 132 16.09 -18.76 25.68
C LYS A 132 15.09 -19.42 24.74
N ASP A 133 15.59 -19.93 23.61
CA ASP A 133 14.83 -20.61 22.54
C ASP A 133 13.58 -19.84 22.05
N PRO A 134 13.74 -18.60 21.54
CA PRO A 134 12.61 -17.74 21.17
C PRO A 134 11.90 -18.14 19.87
N LYS A 135 12.20 -19.29 19.25
CA LYS A 135 11.77 -19.64 17.88
C LYS A 135 10.28 -19.46 17.63
N LYS A 136 9.45 -19.94 18.56
CA LYS A 136 7.98 -19.81 18.47
C LYS A 136 7.52 -18.37 18.68
N GLU A 137 8.13 -17.67 19.64
CA GLU A 137 7.78 -16.29 19.97
C GLU A 137 8.13 -15.31 18.85
N ILE A 138 9.23 -15.53 18.12
CA ILE A 138 9.66 -14.65 17.02
C ILE A 138 8.52 -14.46 16.01
N SER A 139 7.96 -15.56 15.51
CA SER A 139 6.90 -15.47 14.49
C SER A 139 5.63 -14.84 15.04
N GLN A 140 5.28 -15.14 16.30
CA GLN A 140 4.10 -14.55 16.94
C GLN A 140 4.25 -13.04 17.14
N ILE A 141 5.44 -12.59 17.58
CA ILE A 141 5.70 -11.16 17.79
C ILE A 141 5.76 -10.41 16.47
N VAL A 142 6.41 -10.95 15.43
CA VAL A 142 6.37 -10.33 14.08
C VAL A 142 4.94 -10.17 13.58
N SER A 143 4.09 -11.19 13.74
CA SER A 143 2.67 -11.08 13.37
C SER A 143 1.90 -10.05 14.19
N LEU A 144 2.22 -9.91 15.49
CA LEU A 144 1.61 -8.87 16.33
C LEU A 144 2.06 -7.46 15.94
N ILE A 145 3.34 -7.27 15.61
CA ILE A 145 3.88 -5.99 15.14
C ILE A 145 3.23 -5.62 13.81
N SER A 146 3.18 -6.57 12.87
CA SER A 146 2.55 -6.37 11.55
C SER A 146 1.09 -5.92 11.70
N ARG A 147 0.29 -6.63 12.50
CA ARG A 147 -1.09 -6.24 12.78
C ARG A 147 -1.19 -4.87 13.48
N ALA A 148 -0.30 -4.59 14.43
CA ALA A 148 -0.28 -3.28 15.08
C ALA A 148 -0.02 -2.16 14.06
N LYS A 149 0.86 -2.37 13.07
CA LYS A 149 1.10 -1.40 12.00
C LYS A 149 -0.11 -1.26 11.07
N ASP A 150 -0.74 -2.37 10.69
CA ASP A 150 -2.00 -2.35 9.90
C ASP A 150 -3.08 -1.51 10.60
N ASP A 151 -3.23 -1.68 11.91
CA ASP A 151 -4.19 -0.95 12.75
C ASP A 151 -3.70 0.47 13.15
N MET A 152 -2.56 0.93 12.63
CA MET A 152 -1.91 2.22 12.98
C MET A 152 -1.62 2.40 14.49
N VAL A 153 -1.40 1.30 15.19
CA VAL A 153 -1.08 1.24 16.63
C VAL A 153 0.42 1.43 16.85
N SER A 154 0.79 2.45 17.62
CA SER A 154 2.17 2.70 18.00
C SER A 154 2.67 1.71 19.08
N PRO A 155 3.99 1.55 19.26
CA PRO A 155 4.53 0.75 20.37
C PRO A 155 4.01 1.17 21.75
N GLU A 156 3.81 2.47 21.97
CA GLU A 156 3.30 3.03 23.22
C GLU A 156 1.83 2.66 23.45
N THR A 157 0.98 2.78 22.44
CA THR A 157 -0.43 2.35 22.51
C THR A 157 -0.55 0.84 22.68
N MET A 158 0.32 0.07 22.02
CA MET A 158 0.40 -1.38 22.21
C MET A 158 0.79 -1.73 23.66
N MET A 159 1.76 -1.01 24.24
CA MET A 159 2.21 -1.20 25.63
C MET A 159 1.10 -0.90 26.63
N GLN A 160 0.35 0.19 26.44
CA GLN A 160 -0.80 0.52 27.30
C GLN A 160 -1.84 -0.61 27.28
N SER A 161 -2.20 -1.07 26.08
CA SER A 161 -3.19 -2.15 25.89
C SER A 161 -2.70 -3.49 26.46
N ALA A 162 -1.41 -3.78 26.29
CA ALA A 162 -0.77 -4.98 26.83
C ALA A 162 -0.77 -4.97 28.37
N THR A 163 -0.42 -3.84 28.98
CA THR A 163 -0.41 -3.66 30.44
C THR A 163 -1.81 -3.85 31.02
N ALA A 164 -2.82 -3.27 30.39
CA ALA A 164 -4.22 -3.43 30.81
C ALA A 164 -4.70 -4.90 30.76
N SER A 165 -4.15 -5.70 29.84
CA SER A 165 -4.50 -7.13 29.75
C SER A 165 -3.84 -8.02 30.81
N GLY A 166 -2.77 -7.55 31.46
CA GLY A 166 -2.00 -8.33 32.44
C GLY A 166 -1.25 -9.54 31.87
N LEU A 167 -1.17 -9.68 30.53
CA LEU A 167 -0.51 -10.82 29.89
C LEU A 167 0.96 -10.51 29.61
N ASP A 168 1.87 -11.19 30.31
CA ASP A 168 3.33 -11.02 30.19
C ASP A 168 3.83 -11.08 28.74
N PHE A 169 3.29 -11.99 27.94
CA PHE A 169 3.66 -12.12 26.53
C PHE A 169 3.31 -10.86 25.73
N LYS A 170 2.15 -10.23 25.97
CA LYS A 170 1.77 -9.00 25.27
C LYS A 170 2.65 -7.82 25.68
N ILE A 171 3.00 -7.73 26.97
CA ILE A 171 3.89 -6.68 27.48
C ILE A 171 5.27 -6.83 26.83
N ARG A 172 5.77 -8.06 26.76
CA ARG A 172 7.02 -8.39 26.06
C ARG A 172 6.94 -8.03 24.58
N ALA A 173 5.86 -8.39 23.88
CA ALA A 173 5.69 -8.07 22.47
C ALA A 173 5.71 -6.56 22.20
N ALA A 174 5.06 -5.75 23.06
CA ALA A 174 5.09 -4.29 22.97
C ALA A 174 6.50 -3.71 23.21
N GLU A 175 7.25 -4.26 24.17
CA GLU A 175 8.64 -3.86 24.41
C GLU A 175 9.54 -4.24 23.22
N VAL A 176 9.34 -5.42 22.63
CA VAL A 176 10.06 -5.84 21.42
C VAL A 176 9.71 -4.92 20.25
N TYR A 177 8.44 -4.54 20.08
CA TYR A 177 8.03 -3.61 19.03
C TYR A 177 8.75 -2.26 19.14
N ARG A 178 8.82 -1.69 20.35
CA ARG A 178 9.55 -0.44 20.60
C ARG A 178 11.04 -0.54 20.22
N ARG A 179 11.71 -1.63 20.64
CA ARG A 179 13.13 -1.87 20.29
C ARG A 179 13.32 -2.14 18.80
N TYR A 180 12.36 -2.79 18.18
CA TYR A 180 12.34 -3.11 16.77
C TYR A 180 12.28 -1.84 15.91
N GLU A 181 11.38 -0.90 16.21
CA GLU A 181 11.32 0.42 15.54
C GLU A 181 12.65 1.18 15.67
N GLN A 182 13.28 1.13 16.86
CA GLN A 182 14.59 1.75 17.07
C GLN A 182 15.67 1.11 16.19
N LYS A 183 15.69 -0.23 16.10
CA LYS A 183 16.65 -0.97 15.27
C LYS A 183 16.48 -0.68 13.77
N LEU A 184 15.24 -0.60 13.30
CA LEU A 184 14.96 -0.20 11.91
C LEU A 184 15.47 1.22 11.64
N LYS A 185 15.19 2.16 12.54
CA LYS A 185 15.67 3.55 12.43
C LYS A 185 17.19 3.64 12.41
N GLU A 186 17.89 2.93 13.30
CA GLU A 186 19.35 2.85 13.35
C GLU A 186 19.95 2.28 12.05
N ALA A 187 19.27 1.31 11.45
CA ALA A 187 19.69 0.70 10.19
C ALA A 187 19.31 1.52 8.94
N GLY A 188 18.52 2.59 9.08
CA GLY A 188 17.95 3.29 7.94
C GLY A 188 17.04 2.39 7.10
N ALA A 189 16.32 1.48 7.74
CA ALA A 189 15.44 0.51 7.11
C ALA A 189 13.97 0.76 7.47
N LEU A 190 13.08 0.30 6.60
CA LEU A 190 11.63 0.23 6.82
C LEU A 190 11.18 -1.21 6.55
N ASP A 191 10.15 -1.69 7.23
CA ASP A 191 9.45 -2.91 6.83
C ASP A 191 8.22 -2.61 5.96
N PHE A 192 7.48 -3.66 5.56
CA PHE A 192 6.29 -3.50 4.72
C PHE A 192 5.20 -2.66 5.40
N GLY A 193 4.96 -2.85 6.70
CA GLY A 193 3.97 -2.06 7.44
C GLY A 193 4.35 -0.58 7.51
N ASP A 194 5.64 -0.28 7.68
CA ASP A 194 6.14 1.09 7.66
C ASP A 194 5.87 1.82 6.35
N LEU A 195 5.88 1.12 5.21
CA LEU A 195 5.59 1.75 3.93
C LEU A 195 4.20 2.39 3.91
N LEU A 196 3.22 1.80 4.59
CA LEU A 196 1.88 2.35 4.71
C LEU A 196 1.82 3.38 5.84
N VAL A 197 2.25 3.01 7.05
CA VAL A 197 2.21 3.87 8.24
C VAL A 197 2.93 5.19 8.00
N LYS A 198 4.16 5.15 7.49
CA LYS A 198 4.96 6.36 7.22
C LYS A 198 4.39 7.19 6.08
N THR A 199 3.76 6.57 5.07
CA THR A 199 3.08 7.30 3.99
C THR A 199 1.86 8.05 4.53
N VAL A 200 1.06 7.43 5.40
CA VAL A 200 -0.07 8.09 6.07
C VAL A 200 0.43 9.23 6.96
N VAL A 201 1.45 8.99 7.77
CA VAL A 201 2.07 10.04 8.63
C VAL A 201 2.56 11.21 7.78
N LEU A 202 3.27 10.94 6.68
CA LEU A 202 3.75 11.97 5.75
C LEU A 202 2.58 12.83 5.25
N LEU A 203 1.56 12.20 4.68
CA LEU A 203 0.44 12.93 4.08
C LEU A 203 -0.45 13.60 5.14
N ARG A 204 -0.51 13.09 6.37
CA ARG A 204 -1.24 13.72 7.47
C ARG A 204 -0.52 14.96 7.98
N ASP A 205 0.79 14.85 8.21
CA ASP A 205 1.56 15.84 8.95
C ASP A 205 2.25 16.88 8.06
N HIS A 206 2.38 16.61 6.75
CA HIS A 206 2.92 17.54 5.75
C HIS A 206 1.85 17.95 4.73
N GLU A 207 1.15 19.03 5.05
CA GLU A 207 0.03 19.54 4.24
C GLU A 207 0.43 19.94 2.81
N ASP A 208 1.61 20.55 2.64
CA ASP A 208 2.15 20.93 1.33
C ASP A 208 2.32 19.71 0.41
N ILE A 209 2.88 18.62 0.96
CA ILE A 209 3.08 17.37 0.22
C ILE A 209 1.73 16.71 -0.08
N ARG A 210 0.80 16.71 0.88
CA ARG A 210 -0.55 16.19 0.67
C ARG A 210 -1.28 16.94 -0.44
N ASN A 211 -1.27 18.27 -0.40
CA ASN A 211 -1.94 19.12 -1.38
C ASN A 211 -1.36 18.91 -2.78
N TYR A 212 -0.04 18.78 -2.90
CA TYR A 212 0.61 18.43 -4.16
C TYR A 212 0.02 17.16 -4.78
N TYR A 213 -0.07 16.05 -4.03
CA TYR A 213 -0.59 14.80 -4.59
C TYR A 213 -2.11 14.84 -4.84
N GLN A 214 -2.87 15.56 -4.02
CA GLN A 214 -4.31 15.77 -4.22
C GLN A 214 -4.61 16.59 -5.49
N GLU A 215 -3.78 17.57 -5.81
CA GLU A 215 -3.90 18.36 -7.06
C GLU A 215 -3.30 17.65 -8.28
N PHE A 216 -2.29 16.80 -8.05
CA PHE A 216 -1.62 16.08 -9.13
C PHE A 216 -2.49 14.97 -9.70
N PHE A 217 -3.09 14.13 -8.84
CA PHE A 217 -3.94 13.02 -9.26
C PHE A 217 -5.38 13.49 -9.46
N GLU A 218 -5.80 13.58 -10.73
CA GLU A 218 -7.16 13.96 -11.11
C GLU A 218 -8.12 12.77 -11.03
N TYR A 219 -7.61 11.54 -11.13
CA TYR A 219 -8.43 10.32 -11.05
C TYR A 219 -7.72 9.21 -10.29
N ILE A 220 -8.43 8.57 -9.36
CA ILE A 220 -7.93 7.45 -8.55
C ILE A 220 -8.86 6.25 -8.74
N LEU A 221 -8.28 5.10 -9.08
CA LEU A 221 -8.97 3.82 -9.19
C LEU A 221 -8.35 2.85 -8.17
N VAL A 222 -9.19 2.10 -7.48
CA VAL A 222 -8.75 1.05 -6.56
C VAL A 222 -9.42 -0.26 -6.98
N ASP A 223 -8.59 -1.26 -7.30
CA ASP A 223 -9.03 -2.64 -7.54
C ASP A 223 -8.86 -3.47 -6.26
N GLU A 224 -9.65 -4.53 -6.13
CA GLU A 224 -9.67 -5.40 -4.94
C GLU A 224 -9.84 -4.63 -3.62
N TYR A 225 -10.75 -3.64 -3.61
CA TYR A 225 -11.03 -2.79 -2.45
C TYR A 225 -11.45 -3.58 -1.20
N GLN A 226 -11.99 -4.78 -1.35
CA GLN A 226 -12.33 -5.64 -0.21
C GLN A 226 -11.10 -6.13 0.60
N ASP A 227 -9.90 -6.07 0.02
CA ASP A 227 -8.66 -6.53 0.63
C ASP A 227 -7.87 -5.39 1.31
N THR A 228 -8.45 -4.19 1.44
CA THR A 228 -7.84 -3.08 2.19
C THR A 228 -7.99 -3.30 3.71
N ASN A 229 -6.95 -2.98 4.48
CA ASN A 229 -6.95 -3.01 5.94
C ASN A 229 -7.62 -1.76 6.56
#